data_AF-A4GJY2-F1
#
_entry.id   AF-A4GJY2-F1
#
_cell.length_a   1.000
_cell.length_b   1.000
_cell.length_c   1.000
_cell.angle_alpha   90.00
_cell.angle_beta   90.00
_cell.angle_gamma   90.00
#
_symmetry.space_group_name_H-M   'P 1'
#
loop_
_entity.id
_entity.type
_entity.pdbx_description
1 polymer ?
#
loop_
_entity_poly.entity_id
_entity_poly.type
_entity_poly.pdbx_seq_one_letter_code
_entity_poly.pdbx_strand_id
1 'polypeptide(L)'
;MITIEVFLVLLVPHLIWLFNNDFITVTYGLNRTGLEGSGILDHISNPLLFLSKQIGILVPFFFLIWLLAKKIKFKLNIKDKKLMFLLFINFMPIILMFLTSLITGSKIRTMWMTPFYLFFGVLFLYLLKSQINLKKINSFLYGFLFLFFLSPILYSYVSLSQTDKRTDYPGKEIAMKIQYVWDQDFDKEIQFVTGDEWKAGNLSYHLKSRPKWEGFNNKEILNNSSQFICVGDVCLGRY
;
A
#
# COMPACT_ATOMS: atom_id res chain seq x y z
N MET A 1 -21.43 22.31 13.15
CA MET A 1 -22.40 22.21 12.04
C MET A 1 -21.73 22.56 10.72
N ILE A 2 -21.17 23.77 10.57
CA ILE A 2 -20.46 24.21 9.34
C ILE A 2 -19.43 23.20 8.80
N THR A 3 -18.62 22.56 9.68
CA THR A 3 -17.60 21.60 9.25
C THR A 3 -18.16 20.33 8.60
N ILE A 4 -19.31 19.83 9.06
CA ILE A 4 -19.95 18.63 8.47
C ILE A 4 -20.57 18.98 7.12
N GLU A 5 -21.20 20.15 7.02
CA GLU A 5 -21.78 20.64 5.76
C GLU A 5 -20.69 20.83 4.70
N VAL A 6 -19.59 21.49 5.05
CA VAL A 6 -18.45 21.66 4.13
C VAL A 6 -17.87 20.29 3.73
N PHE A 7 -17.73 19.36 4.67
CA PHE A 7 -17.28 18.00 4.37
C PHE A 7 -18.20 17.30 3.36
N LEU A 8 -19.53 17.37 3.57
CA LEU A 8 -20.50 16.75 2.68
C LEU A 8 -20.47 17.37 1.28
N VAL A 9 -20.39 18.70 1.18
CA VAL A 9 -20.29 19.41 -0.11
C VAL A 9 -19.01 19.01 -0.85
N LEU A 10 -17.87 18.94 -0.15
CA LEU A 10 -16.61 18.48 -0.75
C LEU A 10 -16.67 17.02 -1.22
N LEU A 11 -17.54 16.20 -0.62
CA LEU A 11 -17.68 14.78 -0.95
C LEU A 11 -18.54 14.53 -2.19
N VAL A 12 -19.45 15.44 -2.56
CA VAL A 12 -20.33 15.33 -3.74
C VAL A 12 -19.59 15.01 -5.05
N PRO A 13 -18.56 15.76 -5.49
CA PRO A 13 -17.88 15.46 -6.75
C PRO A 13 -17.23 14.07 -6.76
N HIS A 14 -16.76 13.59 -5.61
CA HIS A 14 -16.20 12.24 -5.48
C HIS A 14 -17.26 11.15 -5.64
N LEU A 15 -18.45 11.35 -5.07
CA LEU A 15 -19.57 10.40 -5.23
C LEU A 15 -20.05 10.36 -6.68
N ILE A 16 -20.18 11.51 -7.34
CA ILE A 16 -20.56 11.59 -8.76
C ILE A 16 -19.53 10.85 -9.61
N TRP A 17 -18.23 11.08 -9.36
CA TRP A 17 -17.17 10.38 -10.07
C TRP A 17 -17.22 8.86 -9.85
N LEU A 18 -17.44 8.41 -8.61
CA LEU A 18 -17.57 6.99 -8.30
C LEU A 18 -18.73 6.33 -9.05
N PHE A 19 -19.88 7.00 -9.10
CA PHE A 19 -21.05 6.48 -9.82
C PHE A 19 -20.79 6.39 -11.33
N ASN A 20 -20.14 7.41 -11.91
CA ASN A 20 -19.80 7.43 -13.33
C ASN A 20 -18.71 6.43 -13.74
N ASN A 21 -18.01 5.81 -12.77
CA ASN A 21 -16.92 4.86 -13.01
C ASN A 21 -17.20 3.51 -12.32
N ASP A 22 -18.47 3.16 -12.15
CA ASP A 22 -18.91 1.85 -11.62
C ASP A 22 -18.22 1.44 -10.31
N PHE A 23 -17.90 2.42 -9.46
CA PHE A 23 -17.21 2.22 -8.20
C PHE A 23 -15.88 1.45 -8.32
N ILE A 24 -15.18 1.58 -9.45
CA ILE A 24 -13.97 0.79 -9.78
C ILE A 24 -12.89 0.80 -8.68
N THR A 25 -12.73 1.91 -7.96
CA THR A 25 -11.75 2.00 -6.86
C THR A 25 -12.18 1.22 -5.63
N VAL A 26 -13.49 1.16 -5.36
CA VAL A 26 -14.07 0.38 -4.25
C VAL A 26 -13.98 -1.11 -4.58
N THR A 27 -14.40 -1.52 -5.78
CA THR A 27 -14.32 -2.92 -6.22
C THR A 27 -12.87 -3.40 -6.24
N TYR A 28 -11.93 -2.61 -6.76
CA TYR A 28 -10.51 -2.90 -6.66
C TYR A 28 -10.04 -3.10 -5.22
N GLY A 29 -10.42 -2.19 -4.31
CA GLY A 29 -10.08 -2.27 -2.89
C GLY A 29 -10.62 -3.53 -2.21
N LEU A 30 -11.88 -3.90 -2.50
CA LEU A 30 -12.52 -5.10 -1.98
C LEU A 30 -11.85 -6.38 -2.52
N ASN A 31 -11.56 -6.44 -3.83
CA ASN A 31 -10.87 -7.57 -4.45
C ASN A 31 -9.47 -7.79 -3.86
N ARG A 32 -8.79 -6.71 -3.48
CA ARG A 32 -7.47 -6.77 -2.80
C ARG A 32 -7.51 -7.35 -1.38
N THR A 33 -8.70 -7.46 -0.77
CA THR A 33 -8.90 -7.96 0.59
C THR A 33 -9.26 -9.44 0.65
N GLY A 34 -9.43 -10.12 -0.49
CA GLY A 34 -9.73 -11.56 -0.53
C GLY A 34 -11.11 -11.92 0.01
N LEU A 35 -12.10 -11.04 -0.19
CA LEU A 35 -13.50 -11.30 0.17
C LEU A 35 -14.15 -12.37 -0.72
N GLU A 36 -13.67 -12.51 -1.96
CA GLU A 36 -14.13 -13.56 -2.86
C GLU A 36 -13.68 -14.92 -2.33
N GLY A 37 -14.62 -15.69 -1.77
CA GLY A 37 -14.36 -17.01 -1.18
C GLY A 37 -14.08 -17.02 0.32
N SER A 38 -14.44 -15.97 1.07
CA SER A 38 -14.32 -15.98 2.53
C SER A 38 -15.23 -17.03 3.17
N GLY A 39 -14.66 -17.86 4.04
CA GLY A 39 -15.38 -18.83 4.86
C GLY A 39 -15.65 -18.32 6.27
N ILE A 40 -16.50 -19.02 7.04
CA ILE A 40 -16.82 -18.66 8.44
C ILE A 40 -15.56 -18.58 9.32
N LEU A 41 -14.58 -19.45 9.07
CA LEU A 41 -13.30 -19.44 9.78
C LEU A 41 -12.48 -18.17 9.55
N ASP A 42 -12.65 -17.50 8.40
CA ASP A 42 -11.91 -16.29 8.03
C ASP A 42 -12.31 -15.08 8.88
N HIS A 43 -13.55 -15.05 9.37
CA HIS A 43 -14.02 -14.04 10.31
C HIS A 43 -13.28 -14.07 11.64
N ILE A 44 -12.58 -15.16 11.99
CA ILE A 44 -11.80 -15.27 13.22
C ILE A 44 -10.30 -15.28 12.90
N SER A 45 -9.88 -16.05 11.91
CA SER A 45 -8.46 -16.23 11.58
C SER A 45 -7.83 -14.93 11.04
N ASN A 46 -8.51 -14.21 10.14
CA ASN A 46 -7.97 -13.01 9.50
C ASN A 46 -7.81 -11.83 10.47
N PRO A 47 -8.78 -11.50 11.35
CA PRO A 47 -8.59 -10.44 12.34
C PRO A 47 -7.48 -10.75 13.34
N LEU A 48 -7.36 -12.01 13.79
CA LEU A 48 -6.29 -12.43 14.70
C LEU A 48 -4.92 -12.35 14.04
N LEU A 49 -4.82 -12.81 12.78
CA LEU A 49 -3.60 -12.68 11.98
C LEU A 49 -3.25 -11.21 11.72
N PHE A 50 -4.25 -10.36 11.52
CA PHE A 50 -4.04 -8.92 11.39
C PHE A 50 -3.45 -8.34 12.68
N LEU A 51 -4.03 -8.63 13.84
CA LEU A 51 -3.52 -8.15 15.13
C LEU A 51 -2.10 -8.65 15.42
N SER A 52 -1.82 -9.93 15.16
CA SER A 52 -0.48 -10.49 15.38
C SER A 52 0.57 -9.79 14.51
N LYS A 53 0.23 -9.47 13.26
CA LYS A 53 1.09 -8.67 12.38
C LYS A 53 1.28 -7.24 12.88
N GLN A 54 0.25 -6.58 13.39
CA GLN A 54 0.39 -5.24 13.96
C GLN A 54 1.32 -5.24 15.18
N ILE A 55 1.18 -6.23 16.07
CA ILE A 55 2.08 -6.40 17.21
C ILE A 55 3.52 -6.63 16.72
N GLY A 56 3.70 -7.51 15.73
CA GLY A 56 5.01 -7.81 15.14
C GLY A 56 5.72 -6.57 14.57
N ILE A 57 4.99 -5.72 13.83
CA ILE A 57 5.53 -4.47 13.28
C ILE A 57 5.99 -3.50 14.37
N LEU A 58 5.33 -3.49 15.53
CA LEU A 58 5.65 -2.59 16.64
C LEU A 58 6.77 -3.12 17.55
N VAL A 59 7.28 -4.34 17.34
CA VAL A 59 8.36 -4.92 18.17
C VAL A 59 9.61 -4.02 18.20
N PRO A 60 10.17 -3.54 17.07
CA PRO A 60 11.34 -2.66 17.09
C PRO A 60 11.06 -1.34 17.82
N PHE A 61 9.84 -0.82 17.70
CA PHE A 61 9.41 0.38 18.39
C PHE A 61 9.34 0.19 19.91
N PHE A 62 8.74 -0.91 20.39
CA PHE A 62 8.71 -1.22 21.82
C PHE A 62 10.09 -1.49 22.41
N PHE A 63 10.98 -2.12 21.63
CA PHE A 63 12.39 -2.28 22.01
C PHE A 63 13.07 -0.93 22.24
N LEU A 64 12.89 0.04 21.34
CA LEU A 64 13.44 1.38 21.49
C LEU A 64 12.88 2.11 22.74
N ILE A 65 11.57 2.00 22.99
CA ILE A 65 10.96 2.55 24.21
C ILE A 65 11.58 1.93 25.46
N TRP A 66 11.81 0.62 25.46
CA TRP A 66 12.41 -0.09 26.59
C TRP A 66 13.85 0.37 26.89
N LEU A 67 14.65 0.67 25.86
CA LEU A 67 15.99 1.25 26.04
C LEU A 67 15.94 2.63 26.70
N LEU A 68 14.91 3.43 26.42
CA LEU A 68 14.77 4.80 26.92
C LEU A 68 14.13 4.88 28.31
N ALA A 69 13.11 4.07 28.58
CA ALA A 69 12.33 4.12 29.82
C ALA A 69 13.05 3.42 30.99
N LYS A 70 12.97 4.00 32.18
CA LYS A 70 13.47 3.35 33.41
C LYS A 70 12.52 2.24 33.89
N LYS A 71 11.21 2.48 33.78
CA LYS A 71 10.11 1.57 34.11
C LYS A 71 8.96 1.90 33.17
N ILE A 72 8.15 0.90 32.81
CA ILE A 72 6.93 1.11 32.02
C ILE A 72 5.75 1.15 33.01
N LYS A 73 5.21 2.34 33.28
CA LYS A 73 3.93 2.50 33.97
C LYS A 73 3.11 3.58 33.29
N PHE A 74 1.94 3.20 32.81
CA PHE A 74 1.03 4.13 32.16
C PHE A 74 0.24 4.93 33.20
N LYS A 75 0.22 6.25 33.05
CA LYS A 75 -0.69 7.14 33.79
C LYS A 75 -1.76 7.62 32.81
N LEU A 76 -2.92 6.98 32.83
CA LEU A 76 -4.05 7.35 31.99
C LEU A 76 -4.93 8.35 32.73
N ASN A 77 -5.07 9.56 32.18
CA ASN A 77 -6.02 10.55 32.67
C ASN A 77 -7.07 10.82 31.59
N ILE A 78 -8.27 10.29 31.77
CA ILE A 78 -9.37 10.40 30.80
C ILE A 78 -9.82 11.86 30.61
N LYS A 79 -9.59 12.74 31.59
CA LYS A 79 -9.90 14.18 31.49
C LYS A 79 -8.90 14.95 30.62
N ASP A 80 -7.75 14.34 30.29
CA ASP A 80 -6.74 14.95 29.45
C ASP A 80 -7.11 14.81 27.97
N LYS A 81 -7.66 15.88 27.39
CA LYS A 81 -8.07 15.92 25.98
C LYS A 81 -6.94 15.59 25.01
N LYS A 82 -5.68 15.94 25.33
CA LYS A 82 -4.53 15.66 24.46
C LYS A 82 -4.22 14.17 24.45
N LEU A 83 -4.25 13.54 25.63
CA LEU A 83 -4.09 12.09 25.73
C LEU A 83 -5.22 11.35 25.01
N MET A 84 -6.47 11.77 25.19
CA MET A 84 -7.62 11.16 24.53
C MET A 84 -7.51 11.26 23.00
N PHE A 85 -7.09 12.43 22.49
CA PHE A 85 -6.80 12.59 21.06
C PHE A 85 -5.72 11.63 20.57
N LEU A 86 -4.59 11.54 21.29
CA LEU A 86 -3.48 10.64 20.92
C LEU A 86 -3.90 9.16 20.98
N LEU A 87 -4.71 8.75 21.95
CA LEU A 87 -5.24 7.39 22.02
C LEU A 87 -6.19 7.12 20.83
N PHE A 88 -7.08 8.06 20.53
CA PHE A 88 -8.06 7.91 19.47
C PHE A 88 -7.38 7.80 18.10
N ILE A 89 -6.48 8.71 17.75
CA ILE A 89 -5.84 8.73 16.42
C ILE A 89 -4.98 7.48 16.16
N ASN A 90 -4.39 6.89 17.20
CA ASN A 90 -3.53 5.71 17.09
C ASN A 90 -4.30 4.38 17.16
N PHE A 91 -5.27 4.25 18.07
CA PHE A 91 -5.96 2.96 18.30
C PHE A 91 -7.30 2.83 17.58
N MET A 92 -8.03 3.91 17.33
CA MET A 92 -9.32 3.83 16.64
C MET A 92 -9.20 3.20 15.25
N PRO A 93 -8.20 3.53 14.42
CA PRO A 93 -8.03 2.88 13.13
C PRO A 93 -7.76 1.38 13.24
N ILE A 94 -6.97 0.94 14.23
CA ILE A 94 -6.69 -0.49 14.47
C ILE A 94 -7.99 -1.22 14.81
N ILE A 95 -8.81 -0.64 15.69
CA ILE A 95 -10.10 -1.21 16.09
C ILE A 95 -11.05 -1.28 14.90
N LEU A 96 -11.19 -0.21 14.12
CA LEU A 96 -12.07 -0.17 12.94
C LEU A 96 -11.66 -1.21 11.89
N MET A 97 -10.36 -1.34 11.63
CA MET A 97 -9.85 -2.34 10.70
C MET A 97 -10.07 -3.76 11.23
N PHE A 98 -9.79 -4.01 12.52
CA PHE A 98 -10.09 -5.29 13.15
C PHE A 98 -11.58 -5.67 13.02
N LEU A 99 -12.48 -4.74 13.35
CA LEU A 99 -13.93 -4.94 13.23
C LEU A 99 -14.36 -5.17 11.79
N THR A 100 -13.75 -4.48 10.83
CA THR A 100 -14.03 -4.68 9.41
C THR A 100 -13.70 -6.11 9.00
N SER A 101 -12.53 -6.63 9.38
CA SER A 101 -12.15 -8.02 9.11
C SER A 101 -13.05 -9.02 9.86
N LEU A 102 -13.42 -8.71 11.10
CA LEU A 102 -14.30 -9.57 11.90
C LEU A 102 -15.70 -9.70 11.26
N ILE A 103 -16.25 -8.60 10.77
CA ILE A 103 -17.59 -8.55 10.17
C ILE A 103 -17.58 -9.15 8.75
N THR A 104 -16.53 -8.90 7.96
CA THR A 104 -16.52 -9.24 6.52
C THR A 104 -15.72 -10.50 6.19
N GLY A 105 -14.90 -11.00 7.12
CA GLY A 105 -13.93 -12.06 6.84
C GLY A 105 -12.72 -11.58 6.05
N SER A 106 -12.59 -10.26 5.79
CA SER A 106 -11.56 -9.72 4.91
C SER A 106 -10.14 -9.94 5.43
N LYS A 107 -9.23 -10.32 4.53
CA LYS A 107 -7.79 -10.42 4.79
C LYS A 107 -7.12 -9.06 4.57
N ILE A 108 -7.18 -8.22 5.60
CA ILE A 108 -6.64 -6.86 5.56
C ILE A 108 -5.14 -6.88 5.26
N ARG A 109 -4.74 -6.05 4.28
CA ARG A 109 -3.33 -5.83 3.95
C ARG A 109 -2.67 -5.02 5.06
N THR A 110 -1.61 -5.57 5.65
CA THR A 110 -0.91 -4.95 6.79
C THR A 110 -0.43 -3.53 6.50
N MET A 111 0.00 -3.27 5.26
CA MET A 111 0.48 -1.95 4.81
C MET A 111 -0.56 -0.83 4.91
N TRP A 112 -1.85 -1.14 4.96
CA TRP A 112 -2.90 -0.11 5.11
C TRP A 112 -2.87 0.55 6.49
N MET A 113 -2.19 -0.07 7.47
CA MET A 113 -2.06 0.48 8.82
C MET A 113 -0.92 1.49 8.99
N THR A 114 0.05 1.50 8.08
CA THR A 114 1.27 2.32 8.20
C THR A 114 1.02 3.80 8.54
N PRO A 115 0.05 4.50 7.93
CA PRO A 115 -0.21 5.92 8.23
C PRO A 115 -0.69 6.14 9.68
N PHE A 116 -1.36 5.16 10.28
CA PHE A 116 -1.92 5.29 11.62
C PHE A 116 -0.86 5.11 12.72
N TYR A 117 0.35 4.67 12.37
CA TYR A 117 1.47 4.56 13.31
C TYR A 117 2.25 5.86 13.52
N LEU A 118 1.98 6.90 12.72
CA LEU A 118 2.75 8.15 12.74
C LEU A 118 2.81 8.82 14.12
N PHE A 119 1.73 8.72 14.91
CA PHE A 119 1.65 9.36 16.23
C PHE A 119 2.01 8.45 17.40
N PHE A 120 2.45 7.20 17.18
CA PHE A 120 2.82 6.29 18.26
C PHE A 120 3.99 6.83 19.08
N GLY A 121 5.01 7.39 18.44
CA GLY A 121 6.14 8.00 19.15
C GLY A 121 5.69 9.12 20.09
N VAL A 122 4.82 10.01 19.61
CA VAL A 122 4.27 11.11 20.42
C VAL A 122 3.43 10.57 21.58
N LEU A 123 2.57 9.58 21.33
CA LEU A 123 1.75 8.94 22.36
C LEU A 123 2.62 8.34 23.48
N PHE A 124 3.65 7.57 23.13
CA PHE A 124 4.49 6.91 24.12
C PHE A 124 5.39 7.90 24.88
N LEU A 125 5.91 8.93 24.22
CA LEU A 125 6.61 10.02 24.91
C LEU A 125 5.68 10.75 25.89
N TYR A 126 4.43 11.01 25.49
CA TYR A 126 3.44 11.66 26.34
C TYR A 126 3.11 10.82 27.59
N LEU A 127 2.91 9.52 27.40
CA LEU A 127 2.59 8.56 28.45
C LEU A 127 3.76 8.32 29.42
N LEU A 128 4.98 8.25 28.88
CA LEU A 128 6.16 7.82 29.63
C LEU A 128 7.08 8.98 30.03
N LYS A 129 6.70 10.25 29.77
CA LYS A 129 7.55 11.42 30.04
C LYS A 129 8.22 11.44 31.42
N SER A 130 7.49 11.04 32.47
CA SER A 130 8.02 11.00 33.84
C SER A 130 8.98 9.83 34.12
N GLN A 131 9.11 8.90 33.18
CA GLN A 131 9.86 7.64 33.29
C GLN A 131 11.04 7.56 32.32
N ILE A 132 11.12 8.49 31.37
CA ILE A 132 12.24 8.63 30.44
C ILE A 132 13.50 8.95 31.26
N ASN A 133 14.57 8.16 31.04
CA ASN A 133 15.86 8.41 31.65
C ASN A 133 16.84 8.93 30.60
N LEU A 134 17.12 10.23 30.63
CA LEU A 134 18.07 10.86 29.70
C LEU A 134 19.48 10.28 29.79
N LYS A 135 19.87 9.67 30.92
CA LYS A 135 21.17 8.97 31.02
C LYS A 135 21.26 7.74 30.10
N LYS A 136 20.13 7.20 29.64
CA LYS A 136 20.07 6.06 28.71
C LYS A 136 19.99 6.46 27.24
N ILE A 137 20.08 7.75 26.92
CA ILE A 137 19.89 8.22 25.55
C ILE A 137 20.88 7.61 24.56
N ASN A 138 22.14 7.38 24.96
CA ASN A 138 23.14 6.73 24.11
C ASN A 138 22.73 5.29 23.77
N SER A 139 22.17 4.55 24.74
CA SER A 139 21.67 3.19 24.48
C SER A 139 20.51 3.20 23.49
N PHE A 140 19.57 4.14 23.64
CA PHE A 140 18.51 4.37 22.65
C PHE A 140 19.08 4.70 21.26
N LEU A 141 20.05 5.60 21.17
CA LEU A 141 20.67 6.00 19.90
C LEU A 141 21.38 4.84 19.21
N TYR A 142 22.14 4.02 19.94
CA TYR A 142 22.77 2.83 19.38
C TYR A 142 21.73 1.83 18.87
N GLY A 143 20.67 1.56 19.64
CA GLY A 143 19.57 0.69 19.22
C GLY A 143 18.83 1.24 17.99
N PHE A 144 18.60 2.55 17.96
CA PHE A 144 17.97 3.23 16.83
C PHE A 144 18.83 3.13 15.57
N LEU A 145 20.12 3.47 15.64
CA LEU A 145 21.03 3.39 14.51
C LEU A 145 21.15 1.96 14.00
N PHE A 146 21.26 0.98 14.90
CA PHE A 146 21.26 -0.43 14.53
C PHE A 146 20.01 -0.81 13.73
N LEU A 147 18.81 -0.51 14.24
CA LEU A 147 17.55 -0.82 13.54
C LEU A 147 17.40 -0.02 12.24
N PHE A 148 17.83 1.23 12.23
CA PHE A 148 17.78 2.12 11.07
C PHE A 148 18.62 1.58 9.92
N PHE A 149 19.83 1.07 10.19
CA PHE A 149 20.69 0.46 9.18
C PHE A 149 20.32 -1.00 8.86
N LEU A 150 19.70 -1.72 9.80
CA LEU A 150 19.28 -3.10 9.58
C LEU A 150 18.30 -3.22 8.40
N SER A 151 17.33 -2.30 8.30
CA SER A 151 16.34 -2.29 7.22
C SER A 151 16.95 -2.17 5.81
N PRO A 152 17.77 -1.14 5.49
CA PRO A 152 18.41 -1.03 4.19
C PRO A 152 19.41 -2.15 3.95
N ILE A 153 20.15 -2.64 4.96
CA ILE A 153 21.06 -3.78 4.78
C ILE A 153 20.31 -5.03 4.34
N LEU A 154 19.21 -5.38 5.01
CA LEU A 154 18.38 -6.53 4.63
C LEU A 154 17.77 -6.34 3.24
N TYR A 155 17.30 -5.13 2.93
CA TYR A 155 16.75 -4.82 1.62
C TYR A 155 17.82 -4.94 0.51
N SER A 156 19.01 -4.39 0.72
CA SER A 156 20.13 -4.51 -0.21
C SER A 156 20.55 -5.96 -0.41
N TYR A 157 20.60 -6.77 0.65
CA TYR A 157 20.87 -8.20 0.52
C TYR A 157 19.84 -8.90 -0.38
N VAL A 158 18.55 -8.63 -0.18
CA VAL A 158 17.48 -9.18 -1.04
C VAL A 158 17.62 -8.69 -2.48
N SER A 159 17.87 -7.40 -2.69
CA SER A 159 18.02 -6.82 -4.03
C SER A 159 19.24 -7.36 -4.78
N LEU A 160 20.34 -7.67 -4.07
CA LEU A 160 21.53 -8.25 -4.69
C LEU A 160 21.39 -9.76 -4.95
N SER A 161 20.58 -10.47 -4.17
CA SER A 161 20.42 -11.92 -4.26
C SER A 161 19.27 -12.37 -5.16
N GLN A 162 18.23 -11.55 -5.33
CA GLN A 162 17.04 -11.87 -6.11
C GLN A 162 16.94 -10.95 -7.31
N THR A 163 17.15 -11.48 -8.51
CA THR A 163 17.16 -10.72 -9.77
C THR A 163 15.80 -10.64 -10.46
N ASP A 164 14.79 -11.34 -9.93
CA ASP A 164 13.43 -11.44 -10.48
C ASP A 164 12.45 -10.48 -9.80
N LYS A 165 12.95 -9.48 -9.07
CA LYS A 165 12.10 -8.51 -8.40
C LYS A 165 11.48 -7.54 -9.39
N ARG A 166 10.22 -7.19 -9.11
CA ARG A 166 9.51 -6.11 -9.79
C ARG A 166 10.26 -4.78 -9.77
N THR A 167 11.07 -4.52 -8.75
CA THR A 167 11.91 -3.31 -8.63
C THR A 167 13.04 -3.27 -9.66
N ASP A 168 13.48 -4.44 -10.13
CA ASP A 168 14.57 -4.59 -11.08
C ASP A 168 14.04 -4.88 -12.50
N TYR A 169 12.72 -4.72 -12.70
CA TYR A 169 12.07 -4.97 -13.99
C TYR A 169 12.57 -3.96 -15.04
N PRO A 170 13.19 -4.40 -16.15
CA PRO A 170 13.80 -3.53 -17.16
C PRO A 170 12.75 -2.96 -18.12
N GLY A 171 11.75 -2.26 -17.57
CA GLY A 171 10.59 -1.76 -18.32
C GLY A 171 10.96 -0.83 -19.46
N LYS A 172 11.99 0.00 -19.27
CA LYS A 172 12.51 0.91 -20.30
C LYS A 172 13.21 0.15 -21.42
N GLU A 173 14.10 -0.80 -21.12
CA GLU A 173 14.78 -1.57 -22.17
C GLU A 173 13.80 -2.44 -22.97
N ILE A 174 12.81 -3.05 -22.31
CA ILE A 174 11.77 -3.82 -22.97
C ILE A 174 10.93 -2.91 -23.88
N ALA A 175 10.49 -1.75 -23.40
CA ALA A 175 9.73 -0.80 -24.20
C ALA A 175 10.51 -0.30 -25.41
N MET A 176 11.82 -0.03 -25.28
CA MET A 176 12.66 0.36 -26.42
C MET A 176 12.73 -0.73 -27.48
N LYS A 177 12.88 -2.00 -27.08
CA LYS A 177 12.90 -3.14 -28.02
C LYS A 177 11.54 -3.32 -28.71
N ILE A 178 10.45 -3.20 -27.96
CA ILE A 178 9.10 -3.33 -28.50
C ILE A 178 8.77 -2.17 -29.44
N GLN A 179 9.14 -0.94 -29.08
CA GLN A 179 9.01 0.23 -29.95
C GLN A 179 9.78 0.02 -31.25
N TYR A 180 11.01 -0.51 -31.17
CA TYR A 180 11.80 -0.82 -32.36
C TYR A 180 11.09 -1.83 -33.26
N VAL A 181 10.56 -2.92 -32.71
CA VAL A 181 9.81 -3.93 -33.48
C VAL A 181 8.59 -3.31 -34.15
N TRP A 182 7.83 -2.48 -33.42
CA TRP A 182 6.67 -1.78 -33.99
C TRP A 182 7.07 -0.84 -35.14
N ASP A 183 8.13 -0.06 -34.93
CA ASP A 183 8.64 0.91 -35.91
C ASP A 183 9.23 0.23 -37.18
N GLN A 184 9.48 -1.10 -37.17
CA GLN A 184 9.87 -1.85 -38.37
C GLN A 184 8.68 -2.18 -39.29
N ASP A 185 7.53 -2.47 -38.71
CA ASP A 185 6.35 -2.95 -39.44
C ASP A 185 5.33 -1.83 -39.69
N PHE A 186 5.34 -0.78 -38.87
CA PHE A 186 4.36 0.30 -38.90
C PHE A 186 4.97 1.69 -38.67
N ASP A 187 4.52 2.66 -39.47
CA ASP A 187 4.93 4.07 -39.34
C ASP A 187 4.12 4.87 -38.31
N LYS A 188 2.96 4.35 -37.89
CA LYS A 188 2.01 5.09 -37.05
C LYS A 188 2.20 4.76 -35.58
N GLU A 189 1.76 5.65 -34.70
CA GLU A 189 1.86 5.45 -33.25
C GLU A 189 1.02 4.27 -32.73
N ILE A 190 1.52 3.65 -31.66
CA ILE A 190 0.80 2.63 -30.87
C ILE A 190 -0.27 3.35 -30.04
N GLN A 191 -1.53 2.92 -30.11
CA GLN A 191 -2.63 3.54 -29.35
C GLN A 191 -3.07 2.72 -28.14
N PHE A 192 -2.99 1.39 -28.24
CA PHE A 192 -3.36 0.50 -27.15
C PHE A 192 -2.30 -0.59 -26.92
N VAL A 193 -2.27 -1.09 -25.68
CA VAL A 193 -1.54 -2.31 -25.30
C VAL A 193 -2.48 -3.20 -24.51
N THR A 194 -2.42 -4.50 -24.75
CA THR A 194 -3.10 -5.54 -23.99
C THR A 194 -2.07 -6.50 -23.38
N GLY A 195 -2.46 -7.14 -22.27
CA GLY A 195 -1.62 -8.07 -21.52
C GLY A 195 -1.86 -7.95 -20.02
N ASP A 196 -1.04 -8.62 -19.23
CA ASP A 196 -1.13 -8.49 -17.76
C ASP A 196 -0.82 -7.06 -17.31
N GLU A 197 -1.47 -6.64 -16.21
CA GLU A 197 -1.37 -5.28 -15.64
C GLU A 197 0.09 -4.82 -15.45
N TRP A 198 1.00 -5.75 -15.11
CA TRP A 198 2.39 -5.38 -14.85
C TRP A 198 3.16 -5.13 -16.15
N LYS A 199 3.18 -6.09 -17.09
CA LYS A 199 3.95 -5.94 -18.34
C LYS A 199 3.35 -4.87 -19.24
N ALA A 200 2.04 -4.93 -19.50
CA ALA A 200 1.35 -3.98 -20.35
C ALA A 200 1.32 -2.57 -19.74
N GLY A 201 1.18 -2.47 -18.41
CA GLY A 201 1.25 -1.20 -17.69
C GLY A 201 2.64 -0.54 -17.80
N ASN A 202 3.73 -1.32 -17.66
CA ASN A 202 5.09 -0.81 -17.86
C ASN A 202 5.30 -0.29 -19.30
N LEU A 203 4.75 -0.98 -20.30
CA LEU A 203 4.83 -0.53 -21.70
C LEU A 203 4.03 0.75 -21.93
N SER A 204 2.82 0.84 -21.38
CA SER A 204 1.99 2.05 -21.45
C SER A 204 2.72 3.26 -20.87
N TYR A 205 3.58 3.07 -19.85
CA TYR A 205 4.38 4.13 -19.26
C TYR A 205 5.64 4.47 -20.09
N HIS A 206 6.35 3.47 -20.62
CA HIS A 206 7.68 3.64 -21.22
C HIS A 206 7.70 3.79 -22.75
N LEU A 207 6.65 3.37 -23.47
CA LEU A 207 6.54 3.57 -24.92
C LEU A 207 6.38 5.05 -25.27
N LYS A 208 6.85 5.44 -26.47
CA LYS A 208 6.88 6.86 -26.89
C LYS A 208 5.48 7.48 -26.90
N SER A 209 4.49 6.74 -27.41
CA SER A 209 3.10 7.20 -27.58
C SER A 209 2.25 7.11 -26.31
N ARG A 210 2.76 6.48 -25.24
CA ARG A 210 2.03 6.22 -23.98
C ARG A 210 0.62 5.65 -24.20
N PRO A 211 0.52 4.49 -24.88
CA PRO A 211 -0.76 3.90 -25.25
C PRO A 211 -1.60 3.54 -24.02
N LYS A 212 -2.92 3.45 -24.21
CA LYS A 212 -3.84 3.02 -23.16
C LYS A 212 -3.73 1.50 -22.96
N TRP A 213 -3.70 1.05 -21.70
CA TRP A 213 -3.87 -0.36 -21.40
C TRP A 213 -5.34 -0.74 -21.48
N GLU A 214 -5.69 -1.71 -22.34
CA GLU A 214 -7.07 -2.16 -22.59
C GLU A 214 -7.37 -3.51 -21.92
N GLY A 215 -6.60 -3.89 -20.90
CA GLY A 215 -6.79 -5.13 -20.16
C GLY A 215 -6.03 -6.31 -20.76
N PHE A 216 -6.50 -7.52 -20.45
CA PHE A 216 -5.90 -8.76 -20.96
C PHE A 216 -6.10 -8.91 -22.48
N ASN A 217 -5.28 -9.75 -23.11
CA ASN A 217 -5.37 -10.02 -24.55
C ASN A 217 -6.77 -10.54 -24.90
N ASN A 218 -7.48 -9.80 -25.74
CA ASN A 218 -8.82 -10.13 -26.23
C ASN A 218 -8.82 -10.17 -27.76
N LYS A 219 -9.26 -11.28 -28.33
CA LYS A 219 -9.36 -11.45 -29.80
C LYS A 219 -10.25 -10.40 -30.45
N GLU A 220 -11.28 -9.93 -29.78
CA GLU A 220 -12.17 -8.90 -30.29
C GLU A 220 -11.45 -7.56 -30.48
N ILE A 221 -10.65 -7.14 -29.49
CA ILE A 221 -9.84 -5.91 -29.57
C ILE A 221 -8.84 -6.00 -30.73
N LEU A 222 -8.19 -7.15 -30.88
CA LEU A 222 -7.22 -7.39 -31.95
C LEU A 222 -7.88 -7.41 -33.33
N ASN A 223 -9.04 -8.07 -33.47
CA ASN A 223 -9.76 -8.12 -34.75
C ASN A 223 -10.30 -6.74 -35.18
N ASN A 224 -10.64 -5.88 -34.21
CA ASN A 224 -11.11 -4.52 -34.47
C ASN A 224 -9.97 -3.51 -34.68
N SER A 225 -8.71 -3.94 -34.55
CA SER A 225 -7.54 -3.07 -34.73
C SER A 225 -7.14 -2.97 -36.20
N SER A 226 -6.71 -1.79 -36.64
CA SER A 226 -6.17 -1.62 -38.00
C SER A 226 -4.78 -2.22 -38.16
N GLN A 227 -3.97 -2.17 -37.11
CA GLN A 227 -2.62 -2.73 -37.05
C GLN A 227 -2.37 -3.24 -35.64
N PHE A 228 -1.82 -4.45 -35.52
CA PHE A 228 -1.39 -5.01 -34.25
C PHE A 228 -0.21 -5.96 -34.42
N ILE A 229 0.60 -6.06 -33.37
CA ILE A 229 1.64 -7.08 -33.20
C ILE A 229 1.55 -7.63 -31.79
N CYS A 230 1.75 -8.93 -31.63
CA CYS A 230 1.90 -9.56 -30.32
C CYS A 230 3.37 -9.96 -30.10
N VAL A 231 3.96 -9.51 -28.99
CA VAL A 231 5.35 -9.80 -28.59
C VAL A 231 5.33 -10.51 -27.25
N GLY A 232 5.46 -11.84 -27.26
CA GLY A 232 5.32 -12.66 -26.06
C GLY A 232 3.90 -12.60 -25.50
N ASP A 233 3.77 -12.17 -24.24
CA ASP A 233 2.47 -12.15 -23.53
C ASP A 233 1.67 -10.86 -23.71
N VAL A 234 2.21 -9.88 -24.44
CA VAL A 234 1.57 -8.58 -24.68
C VAL A 234 1.26 -8.39 -26.16
N CYS A 235 0.18 -7.68 -26.45
CA CYS A 235 -0.11 -7.20 -27.79
C CYS A 235 -0.23 -5.68 -27.81
N LEU A 236 0.23 -5.07 -28.89
CA LEU A 236 0.21 -3.63 -29.13
C LEU A 236 -0.59 -3.41 -30.39
N GLY A 237 -1.32 -2.31 -30.46
CA GLY A 237 -2.04 -2.01 -31.67
C GLY A 237 -2.60 -0.60 -31.72
N ARG A 238 -3.34 -0.37 -32.78
CA ARG A 238 -4.05 0.88 -33.05
C ARG A 238 -5.40 0.58 -33.66
N TYR A 239 -6.33 1.51 -33.46
CA TYR A 239 -7.61 1.51 -34.14
C TYR A 239 -7.45 2.14 -35.53
#